data_AF-A0A7X8TFZ3-F1
#
_entry.id   AF-A0A7X8TFZ3-F1
#
_cell.length_a   1.000
_cell.length_b   1.000
_cell.length_c   1.000
_cell.angle_alpha   90.00
_cell.angle_beta   90.00
_cell.angle_gamma   90.00
#
_symmetry.space_group_name_H-M   'P 1'
#
loop_
_entity.id
_entity.type
_entity.pdbx_description
1 polymer ?
#
loop_
_entity_poly.entity_id
_entity_poly.type
_entity_poly.pdbx_seq_one_letter_code
_entity_poly.pdbx_strand_id
1 'polypeptide(L)'
;MSDTETFTIRWRNYKPTKTLWVWSMIGVSVLTMVLGFTMGGWTTGGRASVMASNAAKQATSELVASMCVQNFVTGTDAAKNLAALKETSSWQRNDFIEKGGWMTIAGLDEKVDGAADLCAETLADMKELPAATAEAL
;
A
#
# COMPACT_ATOMS: atom_id res chain seq x y z
N MET A 1 19.25 55.03 -2.57
CA MET A 1 18.07 55.61 -3.24
C MET A 1 18.21 55.64 -4.77
N SER A 2 19.42 55.48 -5.35
CA SER A 2 19.62 55.48 -6.82
C SER A 2 19.38 54.13 -7.53
N ASP A 3 19.57 52.99 -6.86
CA ASP A 3 19.39 51.67 -7.50
C ASP A 3 17.93 51.36 -7.85
N THR A 4 16.99 51.77 -7.00
CA THR A 4 15.55 51.50 -7.15
C THR A 4 14.95 52.22 -8.37
N GLU A 5 15.40 53.44 -8.65
CA GLU A 5 14.99 54.24 -9.82
C GLU A 5 15.43 53.57 -11.13
N THR A 6 16.68 53.07 -11.17
CA THR A 6 17.26 52.41 -12.36
C THR A 6 16.54 51.10 -12.70
N PHE A 7 16.22 50.29 -11.68
CA PHE A 7 15.45 49.06 -11.86
C PHE A 7 14.04 49.34 -12.39
N THR A 8 13.37 50.37 -11.87
CA THR A 8 12.00 50.73 -12.25
C THR A 8 11.92 51.22 -13.71
N ILE A 9 12.90 52.01 -14.15
CA ILE A 9 13.01 52.45 -15.56
C ILE A 9 13.24 51.24 -16.48
N ARG A 10 14.14 50.32 -16.09
CA ARG A 10 14.48 49.13 -16.89
C ARG A 10 13.30 48.17 -17.02
N TRP A 11 12.50 48.01 -15.96
CA TRP A 11 11.28 47.23 -15.96
C TRP A 11 10.20 47.84 -16.87
N ARG A 12 10.03 49.17 -16.81
CA ARG A 12 9.02 49.88 -17.60
C ARG A 12 9.30 49.89 -19.10
N ASN A 13 10.58 49.84 -19.50
CA ASN A 13 11.01 49.73 -20.90
C ASN A 13 11.16 48.29 -21.39
N TYR A 14 10.96 47.30 -20.51
CA TYR A 14 11.07 45.89 -20.87
C TYR A 14 9.89 45.50 -21.75
N LYS A 15 10.15 45.25 -23.03
CA LYS A 15 9.19 44.65 -23.95
C LYS A 15 9.44 43.14 -23.99
N PRO A 16 8.65 42.33 -23.27
CA PRO A 16 8.86 40.89 -23.28
C PRO A 16 8.65 40.37 -24.69
N THR A 17 9.64 39.63 -25.20
CA THR A 17 9.53 38.96 -26.49
C THR A 17 8.52 37.82 -26.39
N LYS A 18 7.83 37.51 -27.51
CA LYS A 18 6.81 36.45 -27.54
C LYS A 18 7.35 35.09 -27.06
N THR A 19 8.63 34.82 -27.29
CA THR A 19 9.33 33.63 -26.81
C THR A 19 9.42 33.57 -25.30
N LEU A 20 9.74 34.67 -24.60
CA LEU A 20 9.82 34.67 -23.14
C LEU A 20 8.48 34.40 -22.45
N TRP A 21 7.38 34.85 -23.07
CA TRP A 21 6.03 34.55 -22.59
C TRP A 21 5.70 33.07 -22.68
N VAL A 22 6.02 32.43 -23.81
CA VAL A 22 5.81 30.99 -24.00
C VAL A 22 6.62 30.19 -22.99
N TRP A 23 7.91 30.51 -22.82
CA TRP A 23 8.77 29.82 -21.86
C TRP A 23 8.34 30.03 -20.40
N SER A 24 7.83 31.22 -20.05
CA SER A 24 7.29 31.48 -18.71
C SER A 24 6.03 30.65 -18.44
N MET A 25 5.11 30.53 -19.40
CA MET A 25 3.92 29.68 -19.25
C MET A 25 4.28 28.20 -19.09
N ILE A 26 5.23 27.71 -19.87
CA ILE A 26 5.72 26.32 -19.73
C ILE A 26 6.32 26.13 -18.33
N GLY A 27 7.16 27.07 -17.88
CA GLY A 27 7.77 27.03 -16.55
C GLY A 27 6.73 27.00 -15.41
N VAL A 28 5.73 27.87 -15.46
CA VAL A 28 4.65 27.91 -14.46
C VAL A 28 3.84 26.62 -14.50
N SER A 29 3.49 26.11 -15.68
CA SER A 29 2.76 24.84 -15.83
C SER A 29 3.50 23.68 -15.18
N VAL A 30 4.78 23.50 -15.51
CA VAL A 30 5.63 22.44 -14.93
C VAL A 30 5.73 22.62 -13.42
N LEU A 31 5.92 23.85 -12.92
CA LEU A 31 6.01 24.13 -11.49
C LEU A 31 4.70 23.78 -10.76
N THR A 32 3.55 24.13 -11.35
CA THR A 32 2.23 23.77 -10.77
C THR A 32 1.99 22.26 -10.78
N MET A 33 2.41 21.55 -11.83
CA MET A 33 2.35 20.09 -11.85
C MET A 33 3.23 19.50 -10.75
N VAL A 34 4.50 19.91 -10.64
CA VAL A 34 5.39 19.38 -9.61
C VAL A 34 4.82 19.61 -8.22
N LEU A 35 4.35 20.82 -7.90
CA LEU A 35 3.74 21.11 -6.61
C LEU A 35 2.45 20.31 -6.38
N GLY A 36 1.58 20.18 -7.38
CA GLY A 36 0.34 19.41 -7.30
C GLY A 36 0.61 17.91 -7.09
N PHE A 37 1.52 17.32 -7.85
CA PHE A 37 1.84 15.89 -7.80
C PHE A 37 2.74 15.50 -6.61
N THR A 38 3.47 16.44 -6.00
CA THR A 38 4.33 16.15 -4.82
C THR A 38 3.66 16.47 -3.50
N MET A 39 3.15 17.70 -3.34
CA MET A 39 2.60 18.19 -2.07
C MET A 39 1.07 18.21 -2.08
N GLY A 40 0.47 18.51 -3.23
CA GLY A 40 -0.99 18.55 -3.39
C GLY A 40 -1.68 17.19 -3.46
N GLY A 41 -0.91 16.09 -3.49
CA GLY A 41 -1.45 14.73 -3.60
C GLY A 41 -2.23 14.47 -4.89
N TRP A 42 -2.02 15.28 -5.94
CA TRP A 42 -2.70 15.06 -7.22
C TRP A 42 -2.23 13.75 -7.81
N THR A 43 -3.19 12.89 -8.15
CA THR A 43 -2.97 11.63 -8.86
C THR A 43 -3.82 11.67 -10.12
N THR A 44 -3.30 11.17 -11.23
CA THR A 44 -4.10 11.07 -12.46
C THR A 44 -5.14 9.97 -12.28
N GLY A 45 -6.35 10.13 -12.84
CA GLY A 45 -7.46 9.20 -12.62
C GLY A 45 -7.11 7.73 -12.89
N GLY A 46 -6.28 7.45 -13.90
CA GLY A 46 -5.79 6.09 -14.18
C GLY A 46 -4.82 5.54 -13.13
N ARG A 47 -4.01 6.39 -12.48
CA ARG A 47 -3.18 5.98 -11.35
C ARG A 47 -4.02 5.82 -10.08
N ALA A 48 -5.06 6.62 -9.91
CA ALA A 48 -5.99 6.51 -8.80
C ALA A 48 -6.76 5.16 -8.83
N SER A 49 -7.24 4.73 -9.99
CA SER A 49 -7.96 3.45 -10.12
C SER A 49 -7.05 2.25 -9.86
N VAL A 50 -5.82 2.28 -10.37
CA VAL A 50 -4.82 1.22 -10.10
C VAL A 50 -4.39 1.21 -8.64
N MET A 51 -4.21 2.38 -8.02
CA MET A 51 -3.90 2.46 -6.59
C MET A 51 -5.06 1.93 -5.75
N ALA A 52 -6.31 2.27 -6.10
CA ALA A 52 -7.48 1.77 -5.40
C ALA A 52 -7.65 0.26 -5.54
N SER A 53 -7.43 -0.31 -6.73
CA SER A 53 -7.53 -1.77 -6.92
C SER A 53 -6.42 -2.52 -6.20
N ASN A 54 -5.18 -2.00 -6.21
CA ASN A 54 -4.07 -2.59 -5.47
C ASN A 54 -4.28 -2.49 -3.96
N ALA A 55 -4.75 -1.35 -3.46
CA ALA A 55 -5.06 -1.17 -2.05
C ALA A 55 -6.21 -2.10 -1.61
N ALA A 56 -7.25 -2.25 -2.45
CA ALA A 56 -8.33 -3.19 -2.19
C ALA A 56 -7.82 -4.63 -2.11
N LYS A 57 -6.99 -5.07 -3.07
CA LYS A 57 -6.37 -6.41 -3.05
C LYS A 57 -5.53 -6.64 -1.80
N GLN A 58 -4.65 -5.69 -1.44
CA GLN A 58 -3.82 -5.78 -0.23
C GLN A 58 -4.65 -5.85 1.05
N ALA A 59 -5.65 -4.97 1.19
CA ALA A 59 -6.56 -4.98 2.33
C ALA A 59 -7.32 -6.30 2.43
N THR A 60 -7.78 -6.86 1.30
CA THR A 60 -8.42 -8.17 1.31
C THR A 60 -7.46 -9.28 1.71
N SER A 61 -6.21 -9.29 1.21
CA SER A 61 -5.24 -10.32 1.58
C SER A 61 -4.87 -10.27 3.06
N GLU A 62 -4.70 -9.08 3.63
CA GLU A 62 -4.43 -8.89 5.05
C GLU A 62 -5.60 -9.33 5.92
N LEU A 63 -6.83 -8.98 5.52
CA LEU A 63 -8.04 -9.42 6.21
C LEU A 63 -8.15 -10.95 6.21
N VAL A 64 -8.01 -11.59 5.04
CA VAL A 64 -8.09 -13.05 4.93
C VAL A 64 -6.96 -13.73 5.71
N ALA A 65 -5.74 -13.19 5.68
CA ALA A 65 -4.64 -13.70 6.47
C ALA A 65 -4.93 -13.62 7.98
N SER A 66 -5.45 -12.49 8.45
CA SER A 66 -5.81 -12.32 9.87
C SER A 66 -6.92 -13.29 10.31
N MET A 67 -7.92 -13.52 9.45
CA MET A 67 -8.98 -14.51 9.69
C MET A 67 -8.42 -15.94 9.68
N CYS A 68 -7.49 -16.24 8.78
CA CYS A 68 -6.80 -17.52 8.71
C CYS A 68 -6.06 -17.83 10.02
N VAL A 69 -5.32 -16.86 10.56
CA VAL A 69 -4.65 -17.01 11.86
C VAL A 69 -5.66 -17.30 12.98
N GLN A 70 -6.77 -16.54 13.02
CA GLN A 70 -7.81 -16.75 14.04
C GLN A 70 -8.45 -18.15 13.93
N ASN A 71 -8.82 -18.59 12.73
CA ASN A 71 -9.36 -19.92 12.48
C ASN A 71 -8.35 -21.03 12.82
N PHE A 72 -7.08 -20.80 12.55
CA PHE A 72 -6.00 -21.73 12.84
C PHE A 72 -5.81 -21.91 14.35
N VAL A 73 -5.76 -20.81 15.10
CA VAL A 73 -5.54 -20.81 16.56
C VAL A 73 -6.76 -21.36 17.32
N THR A 74 -7.97 -21.06 16.85
CA THR A 74 -9.22 -21.58 17.45
C THR A 74 -9.53 -23.03 17.09
N GLY A 75 -8.81 -23.60 16.12
CA GLY A 75 -8.94 -24.99 15.73
C GLY A 75 -8.51 -25.97 16.82
N THR A 76 -9.15 -27.14 16.87
CA THR A 76 -8.91 -28.19 17.89
C THR A 76 -7.48 -28.74 17.90
N ASP A 77 -6.77 -28.66 16.77
CA ASP A 77 -5.41 -29.19 16.58
C ASP A 77 -4.37 -28.08 16.31
N ALA A 78 -4.65 -26.84 16.70
CA ALA A 78 -3.78 -25.68 16.46
C ALA A 78 -2.30 -25.94 16.79
N ALA A 79 -2.01 -26.53 17.96
CA ALA A 79 -0.64 -26.77 18.41
C ALA A 79 0.10 -27.80 17.54
N LYS A 80 -0.59 -28.86 17.10
CA LYS A 80 -0.01 -29.89 16.22
C LYS A 80 0.21 -29.32 14.82
N ASN A 81 -0.76 -28.58 14.31
CA ASN A 81 -0.67 -27.95 12.99
C ASN A 81 0.44 -26.89 12.96
N LEU A 82 0.66 -26.14 14.05
CA LEU A 82 1.73 -25.15 14.13
C LEU A 82 3.12 -25.81 14.12
N ALA A 83 3.28 -26.93 14.83
CA ALA A 83 4.51 -27.72 14.77
C ALA A 83 4.78 -28.23 13.34
N ALA A 84 3.76 -28.81 12.70
CA ALA A 84 3.85 -29.29 11.31
C ALA A 84 4.16 -28.15 10.31
N LEU A 85 3.56 -26.96 10.50
CA LEU A 85 3.82 -25.78 9.67
C LEU A 85 5.27 -25.31 9.81
N LYS A 86 5.83 -25.33 11.03
CA LYS A 86 7.21 -24.93 11.30
C LYS A 86 8.22 -25.91 10.71
N GLU A 87 7.91 -27.20 10.72
CA GLU A 87 8.71 -28.24 10.07
C GLU A 87 8.61 -28.17 8.53
N THR A 88 7.50 -27.65 8.01
CA THR A 88 7.31 -27.44 6.58
C THR A 88 8.22 -26.33 6.07
N SER A 89 8.91 -26.59 4.97
CA SER A 89 9.74 -25.60 4.27
C SER A 89 8.96 -24.37 3.85
N SER A 90 9.59 -23.19 3.88
CA SER A 90 8.91 -21.90 3.64
C SER A 90 8.10 -21.86 2.33
N TRP A 91 8.57 -22.53 1.27
CA TRP A 91 7.90 -22.57 -0.04
C TRP A 91 6.67 -23.49 -0.08
N GLN A 92 6.50 -24.41 0.88
CA GLN A 92 5.34 -25.32 0.99
C GLN A 92 4.32 -24.87 2.05
N ARG A 93 4.64 -23.85 2.86
CA ARG A 93 3.74 -23.41 3.93
C ARG A 93 2.42 -22.85 3.39
N ASN A 94 2.46 -22.17 2.25
CA ASN A 94 1.27 -21.71 1.54
C ASN A 94 0.33 -22.88 1.23
N ASP A 95 0.84 -23.90 0.53
CA ASP A 95 0.07 -25.11 0.20
C ASP A 95 -0.49 -25.82 1.45
N PHE A 96 0.24 -25.79 2.56
CA PHE A 96 -0.23 -26.36 3.83
C PHE A 96 -1.44 -25.60 4.38
N ILE A 97 -1.38 -24.25 4.39
CA ILE A 97 -2.47 -23.39 4.83
C ILE A 97 -3.69 -23.51 3.91
N GLU A 98 -3.47 -23.57 2.59
CA GLU A 98 -4.53 -23.79 1.60
C GLU A 98 -5.23 -25.14 1.80
N LYS A 99 -4.46 -26.23 1.98
CA LYS A 99 -5.00 -27.58 2.17
C LYS A 99 -5.75 -27.75 3.49
N GLY A 100 -5.36 -27.02 4.54
CA GLY A 100 -6.05 -27.08 5.82
C GLY A 100 -7.33 -26.27 5.90
N GLY A 101 -7.64 -25.45 4.88
CA GLY A 101 -8.95 -24.79 4.74
C GLY A 101 -9.19 -23.63 5.72
N TRP A 102 -8.16 -23.15 6.44
CA TRP A 102 -8.31 -22.08 7.42
C TRP A 102 -8.61 -20.71 6.79
N MET A 103 -8.37 -20.56 5.49
CA MET A 103 -8.66 -19.34 4.72
C MET A 103 -10.08 -19.25 4.16
N THR A 104 -10.88 -20.30 4.29
CA THR A 104 -12.26 -20.29 3.76
C THR A 104 -13.13 -19.35 4.60
N ILE A 105 -13.57 -18.24 4.02
CA ILE A 105 -14.46 -17.27 4.66
C ILE A 105 -15.83 -17.35 3.98
N ALA A 106 -16.89 -17.49 4.78
CA ALA A 106 -18.25 -17.50 4.26
C ALA A 106 -18.57 -16.18 3.52
N GLY A 107 -18.81 -16.25 2.21
CA GLY A 107 -19.10 -15.11 1.35
C GLY A 107 -17.92 -14.61 0.50
N LEU A 108 -16.73 -15.19 0.62
CA LEU A 108 -15.58 -14.98 -0.27
C LEU A 108 -15.29 -16.29 -1.01
N ASP A 109 -15.86 -16.46 -2.20
CA ASP A 109 -15.59 -17.61 -3.10
C ASP A 109 -14.26 -17.47 -3.86
N GLU A 110 -13.68 -16.27 -3.90
CA GLU A 110 -12.47 -15.99 -4.66
C GLU A 110 -11.22 -16.25 -3.82
N LYS A 111 -10.31 -17.07 -4.37
CA LYS A 111 -8.98 -17.31 -3.81
C LYS A 111 -8.22 -15.98 -3.75
N VAL A 112 -7.99 -15.46 -2.55
CA VAL A 112 -7.24 -14.21 -2.37
C VAL A 112 -5.75 -14.49 -2.46
N ASP A 113 -5.15 -14.08 -3.58
CA ASP A 113 -3.71 -14.24 -3.82
C ASP A 113 -2.88 -13.58 -2.71
N GLY A 114 -1.86 -14.29 -2.20
CA GLY A 114 -0.94 -13.80 -1.17
C GLY A 114 -1.45 -13.85 0.27
N ALA A 115 -2.76 -14.06 0.50
CA ALA A 115 -3.29 -14.19 1.86
C ALA A 115 -2.74 -15.42 2.60
N ALA A 116 -2.52 -16.50 1.87
CA ALA A 116 -1.98 -17.76 2.38
C ALA A 116 -0.52 -17.63 2.81
N ASP A 117 0.29 -16.95 1.99
CA ASP A 117 1.69 -16.66 2.30
C ASP A 117 1.77 -15.79 3.55
N LEU A 118 0.98 -14.72 3.64
CA LEU A 118 0.92 -13.84 4.81
C LEU A 118 0.48 -14.59 6.08
N CYS A 119 -0.52 -15.46 5.99
CA CYS A 119 -0.96 -16.29 7.12
C CYS A 119 0.15 -17.26 7.56
N ALA A 120 0.79 -17.94 6.60
CA ALA A 120 1.88 -18.86 6.84
C ALA A 120 3.09 -18.19 7.50
N GLU A 121 3.47 -17.00 7.03
CA GLU A 121 4.57 -16.21 7.58
C GLU A 121 4.25 -15.75 9.00
N THR A 122 3.05 -15.18 9.21
CA THR A 122 2.60 -14.74 10.54
C THR A 122 2.61 -15.90 11.55
N LEU A 123 2.09 -17.08 11.18
CA LEU A 123 2.07 -18.27 12.04
C LEU A 123 3.47 -18.86 12.28
N ALA A 124 4.37 -18.76 11.30
CA ALA A 124 5.74 -19.22 11.45
C ALA A 124 6.54 -18.35 12.42
N ASP A 125 6.29 -17.04 12.43
CA ASP A 125 6.93 -16.07 13.32
C ASP A 125 6.39 -16.15 14.76
N MET A 126 5.16 -16.64 14.95
CA MET A 126 4.61 -16.89 16.28
C MET A 126 5.42 -17.96 17.02
N LYS A 127 6.09 -17.57 18.11
CA LYS A 127 6.79 -18.52 19.01
C LYS A 127 5.81 -19.40 19.79
N GLU A 128 4.70 -18.83 20.23
CA GLU A 128 3.63 -19.52 20.96
C GLU A 128 2.28 -19.16 20.34
N LEU A 129 1.34 -20.11 20.32
CA LEU A 129 -0.05 -19.81 19.94
C LEU A 129 -0.61 -18.79 20.92
N PRO A 130 -1.24 -17.70 20.47
CA PRO A 130 -1.89 -16.78 21.40
C PRO A 130 -2.99 -17.56 22.13
N ALA A 131 -2.77 -17.84 23.41
CA ALA A 131 -3.85 -18.17 24.32
C ALA A 131 -4.78 -16.97 24.25
N ALA A 132 -6.01 -17.14 23.74
CA ALA A 132 -6.97 -16.08 23.49
C ALA A 132 -6.96 -15.01 24.60
N THR A 133 -6.21 -13.94 24.39
CA THR A 133 -6.25 -12.74 25.21
C THR A 133 -6.42 -11.58 24.27
N ALA A 134 -7.65 -11.06 24.28
CA ALA A 134 -7.96 -9.72 23.87
C ALA A 134 -6.99 -8.75 24.55
N GLU A 135 -5.93 -8.35 23.84
CA GLU A 135 -5.19 -7.12 24.12
C GLU A 135 -5.56 -6.10 23.05
N ALA A 136 -6.84 -5.75 23.08
CA ALA A 136 -7.35 -4.49 22.57
C ALA A 136 -8.18 -3.89 23.70
N LEU A 137 -7.49 -3.21 24.63
CA LEU A 137 -7.99 -2.08 25.41
C LEU A 137 -6.81 -1.16 25.74
#